data_AF-A0A1S8TQ10-F1
#
_entry.id   AF-A0A1S8TQ10-F1
#
_cell.length_a   1.000
_cell.length_b   1.000
_cell.length_c   1.000
_cell.angle_alpha   90.00
_cell.angle_beta   90.00
_cell.angle_gamma   90.00
#
_symmetry.space_group_name_H-M   'P 1'
#
loop_
_entity.id
_entity.type
_entity.pdbx_description
1 polymer ?
#
loop_
_entity_poly.entity_id
_entity_poly.type
_entity_poly.pdbx_seq_one_letter_code
_entity_poly.pdbx_strand_id
1 'polypeptide(L)'
;MDKNKKFKLIGAGLGVGTMAALSSVIAVVAHKKFKENKAQNISEKNEYITGNIRKFGTLYLDDEKMKNPVDFIEFSDIPEYNGQKIEIGNSDGNNENMLSWVEIDDNAKKLLICDRNIIKGISWNELNKQNLIFGKVVMIEDKKYILRLLSGYSEKKNHKANEWDKYIVNTDKISGLPKNSAIDADINSKQDSEKKLNGENNKLWHWYKFSSFTQSEELQSEKFCIIRGFYATLYSSQSIKDLRYETVGYRPVLELVE
;
A
#
# COMPACT_ATOMS: atom_id res chain seq x y z
N MET A 1 44.31 -15.02 48.54
CA MET A 1 45.71 -15.32 48.17
C MET A 1 45.98 -14.72 46.81
N ASP A 2 46.73 -13.63 46.82
CA ASP A 2 47.41 -13.04 45.68
C ASP A 2 48.60 -13.93 45.26
N LYS A 3 48.94 -13.96 43.97
CA LYS A 3 50.32 -13.97 43.40
C LYS A 3 50.35 -14.35 41.90
N ASN A 4 50.40 -13.30 41.08
CA ASN A 4 51.42 -13.00 40.07
C ASN A 4 52.27 -14.11 39.39
N LYS A 5 52.34 -13.98 38.05
CA LYS A 5 53.50 -14.22 37.13
C LYS A 5 53.91 -15.70 36.90
N LYS A 6 54.12 -16.22 35.69
CA LYS A 6 54.95 -15.68 34.58
C LYS A 6 54.73 -16.54 33.31
N PHE A 7 54.74 -15.91 32.14
CA PHE A 7 55.03 -16.56 30.85
C PHE A 7 56.48 -17.09 30.84
N LYS A 8 56.71 -18.31 30.32
CA LYS A 8 57.88 -18.60 29.49
C LYS A 8 57.62 -19.77 28.53
N LEU A 9 57.82 -19.48 27.26
CA LEU A 9 57.80 -20.36 26.09
C LEU A 9 59.02 -21.31 26.11
N ILE A 10 58.80 -22.60 25.87
CA ILE A 10 59.71 -23.58 25.25
C ILE A 10 58.76 -24.51 24.48
N GLY A 11 58.77 -24.70 23.18
CA GLY A 11 59.87 -24.77 22.24
C GLY A 11 59.69 -26.09 21.48
N ALA A 12 59.12 -25.98 20.27
CA ALA A 12 59.18 -26.88 19.11
C ALA A 12 59.11 -28.42 19.27
N GLY A 13 58.16 -29.04 18.55
CA GLY A 13 58.22 -30.46 18.18
C GLY A 13 56.97 -30.92 17.45
N LEU A 14 57.01 -30.95 16.10
CA LEU A 14 55.92 -31.35 15.22
C LEU A 14 55.38 -32.76 15.52
N GLY A 15 54.05 -32.87 15.57
CA GLY A 15 53.28 -34.10 15.36
C GLY A 15 52.09 -33.78 14.46
N VAL A 16 52.25 -34.05 13.16
CA VAL A 16 51.31 -33.77 12.08
C VAL A 16 50.08 -34.67 12.21
N GLY A 17 48.90 -34.06 12.34
CA GLY A 17 47.60 -34.72 12.33
C GLY A 17 46.53 -33.78 11.77
N THR A 18 46.42 -33.79 10.45
CA THR A 18 45.38 -33.19 9.59
C THR A 18 44.11 -32.63 10.25
N MET A 19 44.03 -31.32 10.45
CA MET A 19 42.76 -30.58 10.59
C MET A 19 42.91 -29.13 10.11
N ALA A 20 43.13 -28.93 8.81
CA ALA A 20 43.08 -27.58 8.22
C ALA A 20 42.79 -27.67 6.71
N ALA A 21 41.64 -28.24 6.34
CA ALA A 21 41.13 -28.13 4.96
C ALA A 21 39.59 -28.19 4.88
N LEU A 22 38.92 -28.68 5.93
CA LEU A 22 37.46 -28.75 5.95
C LEU A 22 36.79 -27.43 6.39
N SER A 23 37.45 -26.59 7.20
CA SER A 23 36.86 -25.35 7.70
C SER A 23 36.64 -24.28 6.62
N SER A 24 37.56 -24.15 5.66
CA SER A 24 37.45 -23.14 4.59
C SER A 24 36.40 -23.53 3.56
N VAL A 25 36.40 -24.79 3.08
CA VAL A 25 35.41 -25.24 2.08
C VAL A 25 34.00 -25.27 2.68
N ILE A 26 33.83 -25.74 3.91
CA ILE A 26 32.53 -25.74 4.59
C ILE A 26 32.06 -24.31 4.84
N ALA A 27 32.93 -23.39 5.28
CA ALA A 27 32.57 -21.99 5.47
C ALA A 27 32.20 -21.29 4.16
N VAL A 28 32.93 -21.55 3.06
CA VAL A 28 32.64 -21.00 1.72
C VAL A 28 31.30 -21.52 1.21
N VAL A 29 31.03 -22.82 1.35
CA VAL A 29 29.74 -23.43 0.95
C VAL A 29 28.59 -22.90 1.81
N ALA A 30 28.78 -22.75 3.12
CA ALA A 30 27.76 -22.20 4.02
C ALA A 30 27.47 -20.72 3.72
N HIS A 31 28.51 -19.92 3.45
CA HIS A 31 28.36 -18.51 3.08
C HIS A 31 27.65 -18.34 1.73
N LYS A 32 27.98 -19.19 0.75
CA LYS A 32 27.30 -19.22 -0.56
C LYS A 32 25.82 -19.58 -0.41
N LYS A 33 25.49 -20.66 0.32
CA LYS A 33 24.10 -21.05 0.61
C LYS A 33 23.35 -19.98 1.39
N PHE A 34 23.98 -19.31 2.36
CA PHE A 34 23.36 -18.21 3.09
C PHE A 34 23.04 -17.02 2.17
N LYS A 35 23.96 -16.68 1.26
CA LYS A 35 23.75 -15.60 0.28
C LYS A 35 22.69 -15.96 -0.75
N GLU A 36 22.65 -17.22 -1.22
CA GLU A 36 21.62 -17.76 -2.11
C GLU A 36 20.24 -17.76 -1.43
N ASN A 37 20.14 -18.30 -0.21
CA ASN A 37 18.90 -18.29 0.57
C ASN A 37 18.43 -16.86 0.88
N LYS A 38 19.35 -15.93 1.17
CA LYS A 38 19.02 -14.51 1.38
C LYS A 38 18.56 -13.87 0.07
N ALA A 39 19.22 -14.14 -1.05
CA ALA A 39 18.83 -13.63 -2.36
C ALA A 39 17.48 -14.20 -2.82
N GLN A 40 17.21 -15.48 -2.58
CA GLN A 40 15.95 -16.14 -2.90
C GLN A 40 14.82 -15.63 -2.01
N ASN A 41 15.03 -15.49 -0.69
CA ASN A 41 14.05 -14.83 0.20
C ASN A 41 13.80 -13.37 -0.18
N ILE A 42 14.82 -12.63 -0.63
CA ILE A 42 14.65 -11.25 -1.12
C ILE A 42 13.88 -11.24 -2.45
N SER A 43 14.15 -12.19 -3.34
CA SER A 43 13.44 -12.35 -4.61
C SER A 43 11.96 -12.69 -4.39
N GLU A 44 11.66 -13.65 -3.51
CA GLU A 44 10.29 -14.03 -3.12
C GLU A 44 9.56 -12.88 -2.40
N LYS A 45 10.27 -12.07 -1.60
CA LYS A 45 9.71 -10.85 -0.98
C LYS A 45 9.50 -9.70 -1.98
N ASN A 46 10.07 -9.80 -3.19
CA ASN A 46 9.99 -8.77 -4.23
C ASN A 46 9.02 -9.11 -5.36
N GLU A 47 8.54 -10.34 -5.45
CA GLU A 47 7.49 -10.70 -6.39
C GLU A 47 6.17 -10.00 -6.02
N TYR A 48 5.44 -9.54 -7.03
CA TYR A 48 4.11 -8.97 -6.85
C TYR A 48 3.11 -10.04 -7.22
N ILE A 49 2.17 -10.32 -6.33
CA ILE A 49 1.14 -11.32 -6.55
C ILE A 49 -0.21 -10.62 -6.43
N THR A 50 -0.91 -10.47 -7.55
CA THR A 50 -2.18 -9.76 -7.58
C THR A 50 -3.16 -10.29 -6.53
N GLY A 51 -3.68 -9.38 -5.69
CA GLY A 51 -4.62 -9.69 -4.61
C GLY A 51 -3.99 -9.98 -3.25
N ASN A 52 -2.65 -10.16 -3.18
CA ASN A 52 -1.99 -10.30 -1.89
C ASN A 52 -2.00 -8.98 -1.11
N ILE A 53 -2.07 -9.09 0.22
CA ILE A 53 -1.96 -7.96 1.13
C ILE A 53 -0.51 -7.82 1.62
N ARG A 54 0.11 -6.69 1.30
CA ARG A 54 1.40 -6.27 1.85
C ARG A 54 1.17 -5.21 2.93
N LYS A 55 1.82 -5.37 4.09
CA LYS A 55 1.78 -4.39 5.18
C LYS A 55 3.13 -3.72 5.33
N PHE A 56 3.21 -2.44 5.02
CA PHE A 56 4.42 -1.63 5.16
C PHE A 56 4.11 -0.14 4.95
N GLY A 57 5.07 0.69 5.30
CA GLY A 57 4.97 2.14 5.26
C GLY A 57 4.05 2.69 6.34
N THR A 58 4.33 3.91 6.78
CA THR A 58 3.55 4.56 7.85
C THR A 58 3.08 5.93 7.36
N LEU A 59 1.81 6.23 7.64
CA LEU A 59 1.24 7.55 7.41
C LEU A 59 1.72 8.50 8.51
N TYR A 60 2.17 9.69 8.10
CA TYR A 60 2.53 10.79 8.98
C TYR A 60 1.68 12.02 8.67
N LEU A 61 1.17 12.67 9.72
CA LEU A 61 0.53 13.98 9.69
C LEU A 61 1.35 14.94 10.55
N ASP A 62 2.02 15.93 9.96
CA ASP A 62 2.98 16.82 10.66
C ASP A 62 4.01 16.03 11.51
N ASP A 63 4.62 15.01 10.91
CA ASP A 63 5.57 14.10 11.56
C ASP A 63 4.97 13.18 12.66
N GLU A 64 3.69 13.32 12.99
CA GLU A 64 2.98 12.39 13.86
C GLU A 64 2.56 11.14 13.11
N LYS A 65 2.98 9.98 13.61
CA LYS A 65 2.63 8.68 13.04
C LYS A 65 1.18 8.32 13.31
N MET A 66 0.47 7.89 12.28
CA MET A 66 -0.91 7.45 12.38
C MET A 66 -1.01 5.93 12.40
N LYS A 67 -1.98 5.42 13.18
CA LYS A 67 -2.39 4.01 13.09
C LYS A 67 -3.06 3.77 11.73
N ASN A 68 -2.87 2.58 11.18
CA ASN A 68 -3.64 2.14 10.03
C ASN A 68 -5.11 1.93 10.45
N PRO A 69 -6.09 2.60 9.82
CA PRO A 69 -7.49 2.48 10.21
C PRO A 69 -8.02 1.03 10.12
N VAL A 70 -8.81 0.64 11.12
CA VAL A 70 -9.40 -0.70 11.28
C VAL A 70 -10.92 -0.68 11.51
N ASP A 71 -11.53 0.48 11.74
CA ASP A 71 -13.00 0.61 11.77
C ASP A 71 -13.57 0.75 10.34
N PHE A 72 -14.12 -0.33 9.82
CA PHE A 72 -14.71 -0.39 8.47
C PHE A 72 -16.24 -0.24 8.46
N ILE A 73 -16.83 0.13 9.60
CA ILE A 73 -18.28 0.30 9.74
C ILE A 73 -18.60 1.78 9.83
N GLU A 74 -18.01 2.46 10.81
CA GLU A 74 -18.25 3.88 11.09
C GLU A 74 -17.08 4.77 10.61
N PHE A 75 -15.91 4.17 10.33
CA PHE A 75 -14.71 4.88 9.91
C PHE A 75 -14.31 6.02 10.86
N SER A 76 -14.57 5.78 12.15
CA SER A 76 -14.34 6.75 13.23
C SER A 76 -12.86 6.93 13.54
N ASP A 77 -12.04 5.93 13.23
CA ASP A 77 -10.59 5.91 13.48
C ASP A 77 -9.75 6.41 12.29
N ILE A 78 -10.39 6.78 11.16
CA ILE A 78 -9.69 7.45 10.06
C ILE A 78 -9.27 8.86 10.52
N PRO A 79 -7.97 9.22 10.43
CA PRO A 79 -7.48 10.55 10.74
C PRO A 79 -8.18 11.67 9.95
N GLU A 80 -8.55 12.73 10.65
CA GLU A 80 -9.13 13.93 10.04
C GLU A 80 -8.04 14.94 9.65
N TYR A 81 -8.15 15.47 8.45
CA TYR A 81 -7.26 16.51 7.94
C TYR A 81 -7.63 17.90 8.48
N ASN A 82 -6.68 18.52 9.17
CA ASN A 82 -6.75 19.83 9.78
C ASN A 82 -5.65 20.79 9.27
N GLY A 83 -5.11 20.53 8.08
CA GLY A 83 -4.07 21.36 7.47
C GLY A 83 -2.65 20.80 7.56
N GLN A 84 -2.48 19.57 8.05
CA GLN A 84 -1.19 18.94 8.27
C GLN A 84 -0.47 18.60 6.96
N LYS A 85 0.86 18.52 7.01
CA LYS A 85 1.67 17.89 5.97
C LYS A 85 1.43 16.38 5.96
N ILE A 86 1.11 15.82 4.80
CA ILE A 86 0.81 14.40 4.61
C ILE A 86 2.01 13.69 3.98
N GLU A 87 2.51 12.66 4.65
CA GLU A 87 3.60 11.83 4.15
C GLU A 87 3.36 10.35 4.39
N ILE A 88 3.87 9.52 3.49
CA ILE A 88 3.97 8.07 3.69
C ILE A 88 5.46 7.75 3.68
N GLY A 89 5.97 7.35 4.83
CA GLY A 89 7.39 7.05 5.05
C GLY A 89 7.65 5.58 5.27
N ASN A 90 8.87 5.26 5.71
CA ASN A 90 9.26 3.90 6.10
C ASN A 90 8.34 3.34 7.20
N SER A 91 8.24 2.01 7.24
CA SER A 91 7.47 1.30 8.25
C SER A 91 7.96 1.64 9.66
N ASP A 92 7.05 2.06 10.54
CA ASP A 92 7.30 2.08 11.97
C ASP A 92 7.50 0.65 12.50
N GLY A 93 8.24 0.49 13.60
CA GLY A 93 8.43 -0.79 14.26
C GLY A 93 7.14 -1.36 14.88
N ASN A 94 6.09 -0.53 15.02
CA ASN A 94 4.77 -0.97 15.42
C ASN A 94 3.92 -1.36 14.20
N ASN A 95 3.52 -2.64 14.13
CA ASN A 95 2.69 -3.17 13.06
C ASN A 95 1.30 -2.51 12.95
N GLU A 96 0.79 -1.88 14.02
CA GLU A 96 -0.48 -1.13 13.97
C GLU A 96 -0.39 0.13 13.09
N ASN A 97 0.82 0.63 12.84
CA ASN A 97 1.08 1.82 12.03
C ASN A 97 1.45 1.48 10.57
N MET A 98 1.52 0.19 10.24
CA MET A 98 1.80 -0.25 8.87
C MET A 98 0.53 -0.22 8.04
N LEU A 99 0.57 0.56 6.96
CA LEU A 99 -0.52 0.60 5.98
C LEU A 99 -0.64 -0.75 5.28
N SER A 100 -1.87 -1.18 4.98
CA SER A 100 -2.09 -2.36 4.14
C SER A 100 -2.32 -1.96 2.69
N TRP A 101 -1.74 -2.75 1.80
CA TRP A 101 -1.75 -2.51 0.37
C TRP A 101 -2.11 -3.80 -0.35
N VAL A 102 -3.05 -3.72 -1.29
CA VAL A 102 -3.32 -4.78 -2.25
C VAL A 102 -2.30 -4.70 -3.38
N GLU A 103 -1.56 -5.77 -3.58
CA GLU A 103 -0.62 -5.93 -4.68
C GLU A 103 -1.38 -6.12 -6.00
N ILE A 104 -0.88 -5.49 -7.06
CA ILE A 104 -1.32 -5.67 -8.44
C ILE A 104 -0.09 -5.87 -9.30
N ASP A 105 -0.06 -6.98 -10.04
CA ASP A 105 0.81 -7.20 -11.19
C ASP A 105 -0.06 -7.32 -12.44
N ASP A 106 -0.02 -6.30 -13.30
CA ASP A 106 -0.83 -6.19 -14.52
C ASP A 106 0.04 -6.27 -15.79
N ASN A 107 1.21 -6.91 -15.72
CA ASN A 107 2.23 -7.02 -16.77
C ASN A 107 2.89 -5.70 -17.22
N ALA A 108 2.16 -4.58 -17.20
CA ALA A 108 2.67 -3.26 -17.55
C ALA A 108 3.12 -2.44 -16.34
N LYS A 109 2.54 -2.73 -15.16
CA LYS A 109 2.75 -1.98 -13.94
C LYS A 109 2.68 -2.89 -12.72
N LYS A 110 3.47 -2.55 -11.71
CA LYS A 110 3.37 -3.11 -10.36
C LYS A 110 2.83 -2.03 -9.43
N LEU A 111 1.63 -2.25 -8.90
CA LEU A 111 0.94 -1.29 -8.02
C LEU A 111 0.73 -1.88 -6.63
N LEU A 112 0.73 -1.00 -5.65
CA LEU A 112 0.26 -1.24 -4.29
C LEU A 112 -0.87 -0.24 -4.05
N ILE A 113 -2.11 -0.72 -4.03
CA ILE A 113 -3.29 0.10 -3.82
C ILE A 113 -3.67 -0.03 -2.35
N CYS A 114 -3.79 1.09 -1.62
CA CYS A 114 -4.27 0.99 -0.24
C CYS A 114 -5.69 0.45 -0.25
N ASP A 115 -5.96 -0.56 0.58
CA ASP A 115 -7.25 -1.24 0.63
C ASP A 115 -8.37 -0.38 1.24
N ARG A 116 -8.04 0.77 1.83
CA ARG A 116 -9.00 1.73 2.40
C ARG A 116 -8.57 3.18 2.22
N ASN A 117 -9.48 4.10 2.54
CA ASN A 117 -9.10 5.50 2.73
C ASN A 117 -8.35 5.66 4.06
N ILE A 118 -7.29 6.45 4.06
CA ILE A 118 -6.40 6.63 5.23
C ILE A 118 -6.44 8.04 5.82
N ILE A 119 -7.15 8.97 5.17
CA ILE A 119 -7.43 10.33 5.66
C ILE A 119 -8.84 10.73 5.22
N LYS A 120 -9.57 11.44 6.10
CA LYS A 120 -10.88 12.04 5.85
C LYS A 120 -10.88 13.55 6.13
N GLY A 121 -12.00 14.23 5.86
CA GLY A 121 -12.11 15.67 6.11
C GLY A 121 -11.18 16.52 5.24
N ILE A 122 -10.70 15.95 4.13
CA ILE A 122 -9.78 16.59 3.19
C ILE A 122 -10.48 16.87 1.86
N SER A 123 -10.12 17.97 1.21
CA SER A 123 -10.59 18.28 -0.13
C SER A 123 -9.60 17.81 -1.21
N TRP A 124 -10.09 17.64 -2.43
CA TRP A 124 -9.24 17.27 -3.56
C TRP A 124 -8.14 18.31 -3.82
N ASN A 125 -8.46 19.61 -3.69
CA ASN A 125 -7.48 20.68 -3.87
C ASN A 125 -6.41 20.70 -2.78
N GLU A 126 -6.70 20.24 -1.56
CA GLU A 126 -5.69 20.10 -0.50
C GLU A 126 -4.73 18.95 -0.78
N LEU A 127 -5.23 17.80 -1.24
CA LEU A 127 -4.37 16.73 -1.75
C LEU A 127 -3.52 17.22 -2.93
N ASN A 128 -4.12 18.00 -3.84
CA ASN A 128 -3.41 18.52 -5.01
C ASN A 128 -2.31 19.52 -4.64
N LYS A 129 -2.54 20.41 -3.67
CA LYS A 129 -1.53 21.34 -3.14
C LYS A 129 -0.30 20.60 -2.59
N GLN A 130 -0.47 19.36 -2.13
CA GLN A 130 0.62 18.51 -1.64
C GLN A 130 1.18 17.54 -2.71
N ASN A 131 0.73 17.67 -3.97
CA ASN A 131 1.09 16.83 -5.11
C ASN A 131 0.67 15.35 -4.99
N LEU A 132 -0.37 15.05 -4.19
CA LEU A 132 -0.79 13.67 -3.90
C LEU A 132 -1.80 13.09 -4.90
N ILE A 133 -2.26 13.90 -5.87
CA ILE A 133 -3.26 13.46 -6.84
C ILE A 133 -2.64 12.69 -8.01
N PHE A 134 -1.74 13.35 -8.75
CA PHE A 134 -1.29 12.88 -10.07
C PHE A 134 0.03 12.10 -10.01
N GLY A 135 0.82 12.29 -8.95
CA GLY A 135 2.12 11.67 -8.81
C GLY A 135 3.10 12.51 -8.02
N LYS A 136 3.63 11.94 -6.94
CA LYS A 136 4.75 12.43 -6.15
C LYS A 136 5.75 11.30 -5.98
N VAL A 137 7.02 11.55 -6.28
CA VAL A 137 8.07 10.56 -6.03
C VAL A 137 8.29 10.43 -4.52
N VAL A 138 8.25 9.20 -4.01
CA VAL A 138 8.55 8.89 -2.61
C VAL A 138 9.51 7.70 -2.51
N MET A 139 10.24 7.63 -1.40
CA MET A 139 11.11 6.51 -1.06
C MET A 139 10.55 5.81 0.18
N ILE A 140 10.24 4.53 0.07
CA ILE A 140 9.75 3.71 1.19
C ILE A 140 10.49 2.38 1.15
N GLU A 141 11.16 2.02 2.24
CA GLU A 141 11.98 0.80 2.35
C GLU A 141 13.02 0.69 1.22
N ASP A 142 13.75 1.78 0.97
CA ASP A 142 14.76 1.92 -0.08
C ASP A 142 14.25 1.70 -1.52
N LYS A 143 12.93 1.62 -1.71
CA LYS A 143 12.29 1.52 -3.02
C LYS A 143 11.65 2.84 -3.41
N LYS A 144 11.75 3.16 -4.69
CA LYS A 144 11.17 4.36 -5.29
C LYS A 144 9.78 4.08 -5.80
N TYR A 145 8.83 4.95 -5.46
CA TYR A 145 7.45 4.85 -5.94
C TYR A 145 6.96 6.20 -6.47
N ILE A 146 5.98 6.14 -7.38
CA ILE A 146 5.08 7.26 -7.65
C ILE A 146 3.84 7.09 -6.75
N LEU A 147 3.68 8.00 -5.80
CA LEU A 147 2.51 8.12 -4.94
C LEU A 147 1.44 8.96 -5.64
N ARG A 148 0.25 8.40 -5.85
CA ARG A 148 -0.87 9.05 -6.56
C ARG A 148 -2.22 8.46 -6.15
N LEU A 149 -3.30 8.95 -6.77
CA LEU A 149 -4.61 8.31 -6.72
C LEU A 149 -4.85 7.37 -7.91
N LEU A 150 -5.82 6.48 -7.76
CA LEU A 150 -6.40 5.73 -8.89
C LEU A 150 -7.08 6.70 -9.87
N SER A 151 -7.02 6.38 -11.15
CA SER A 151 -7.93 6.99 -12.14
C SER A 151 -9.35 6.47 -11.95
N GLY A 152 -10.32 7.37 -12.04
CA GLY A 152 -11.75 7.07 -12.14
C GLY A 152 -12.28 7.40 -13.52
N TYR A 153 -13.51 6.98 -13.81
CA TYR A 153 -14.18 7.34 -15.05
C TYR A 153 -14.23 8.88 -15.20
N SER A 154 -13.72 9.40 -16.32
CA SER A 154 -13.77 10.81 -16.66
C SER A 154 -14.19 10.96 -18.11
N GLU A 155 -15.25 11.72 -18.33
CA GLU A 155 -15.69 12.08 -19.68
C GLU A 155 -14.62 12.91 -20.39
N LYS A 156 -13.87 13.77 -19.67
CA LYS A 156 -12.84 14.72 -20.18
C LYS A 156 -11.79 14.04 -21.06
N LYS A 157 -11.42 12.82 -20.72
CA LYS A 157 -10.36 12.08 -21.41
C LYS A 157 -10.89 10.93 -22.27
N ASN A 158 -12.22 10.78 -22.38
CA ASN A 158 -12.86 9.58 -22.94
C ASN A 158 -12.28 8.29 -22.30
N HIS A 159 -11.88 8.38 -21.03
CA HIS A 159 -11.27 7.29 -20.28
C HIS A 159 -12.36 6.41 -19.70
N LYS A 160 -13.06 5.68 -20.59
CA LYS A 160 -13.92 4.58 -20.18
C LYS A 160 -13.10 3.54 -19.40
N ALA A 161 -11.91 3.23 -19.89
CA ALA A 161 -10.93 2.46 -19.15
C ALA A 161 -10.31 3.31 -18.04
N ASN A 162 -10.48 2.87 -16.79
CA ASN A 162 -9.94 3.51 -15.60
C ASN A 162 -9.54 2.46 -14.57
N GLU A 163 -8.62 2.81 -13.67
CA GLU A 163 -8.04 1.87 -12.71
C GLU A 163 -9.02 1.46 -11.61
N TRP A 164 -9.95 2.33 -11.22
CA TRP A 164 -10.99 1.94 -10.27
C TRP A 164 -11.84 0.78 -10.83
N ASP A 165 -12.31 0.91 -12.08
CA ASP A 165 -13.09 -0.16 -12.72
C ASP A 165 -12.24 -1.42 -12.96
N LYS A 166 -10.98 -1.24 -13.33
CA LYS A 166 -10.08 -2.37 -13.58
C LYS A 166 -9.76 -3.17 -12.31
N TYR A 167 -9.46 -2.51 -11.19
CA TYR A 167 -8.93 -3.19 -9.99
C TYR A 167 -9.96 -3.33 -8.86
N ILE A 168 -10.75 -2.29 -8.59
CA ILE A 168 -11.73 -2.33 -7.49
C ILE A 168 -13.01 -3.04 -7.95
N VAL A 169 -13.57 -2.63 -9.09
CA VAL A 169 -14.72 -3.31 -9.71
C VAL A 169 -14.28 -4.62 -10.35
N ASN A 170 -13.01 -4.77 -10.74
CA ASN A 170 -12.49 -5.97 -11.38
C ASN A 170 -13.30 -6.38 -12.64
N THR A 171 -13.58 -5.41 -13.51
CA THR A 171 -14.34 -5.64 -14.76
C THR A 171 -13.70 -6.70 -15.65
N ASP A 172 -12.38 -6.80 -15.60
CA ASP A 172 -11.57 -7.66 -16.46
C ASP A 172 -11.39 -9.06 -15.87
N LYS A 173 -11.96 -9.34 -14.69
CA LYS A 173 -11.89 -10.63 -13.98
C LYS A 173 -10.44 -11.08 -13.73
N ILE A 174 -9.60 -10.14 -13.33
CA ILE A 174 -8.21 -10.35 -12.95
C ILE A 174 -8.16 -11.37 -11.81
N SER A 175 -7.34 -12.41 -12.00
CA SER A 175 -7.13 -13.45 -11.00
C SER A 175 -6.52 -12.87 -9.73
N GLY A 176 -6.92 -13.39 -8.57
CA GLY A 176 -6.48 -12.90 -7.26
C GLY A 176 -7.33 -11.75 -6.70
N LEU A 177 -8.06 -11.02 -7.54
CA LEU A 177 -9.00 -10.00 -7.09
C LEU A 177 -10.43 -10.56 -6.90
N PRO A 178 -11.22 -10.04 -5.95
CA PRO A 178 -12.58 -10.47 -5.74
C PRO A 178 -13.43 -10.19 -6.99
N LYS A 179 -14.35 -11.11 -7.30
CA LYS A 179 -15.35 -10.88 -8.34
C LYS A 179 -16.34 -9.85 -7.82
N ASN A 180 -16.62 -8.82 -8.61
CA ASN A 180 -17.67 -7.87 -8.29
C ASN A 180 -19.03 -8.51 -8.48
N SER A 181 -19.80 -8.59 -7.40
CA SER A 181 -21.13 -9.20 -7.42
C SER A 181 -22.17 -8.21 -7.97
N ALA A 182 -23.32 -8.72 -8.41
CA ALA A 182 -24.44 -7.86 -8.80
C ALA A 182 -24.91 -6.94 -7.67
N ILE A 183 -24.75 -7.39 -6.42
CA ILE A 183 -25.11 -6.61 -5.22
C ILE A 183 -24.12 -5.45 -5.03
N ASP A 184 -22.82 -5.72 -5.15
CA ASP A 184 -21.78 -4.70 -5.04
C ASP A 184 -21.89 -3.64 -6.14
N ALA A 185 -22.34 -4.04 -7.34
CA ALA A 185 -22.54 -3.18 -8.50
C ALA A 185 -23.83 -2.32 -8.44
N ASP A 186 -24.80 -2.68 -7.60
CA ASP A 186 -26.14 -2.07 -7.62
C ASP A 186 -26.15 -0.66 -7.01
N ILE A 187 -26.23 0.35 -7.89
CA ILE A 187 -26.32 1.77 -7.54
C ILE A 187 -27.69 2.21 -6.98
N ASN A 188 -28.74 1.41 -7.19
CA ASN A 188 -30.11 1.75 -6.77
C ASN A 188 -30.38 1.35 -5.32
N SER A 189 -29.68 0.34 -4.82
CA SER A 189 -29.73 -0.06 -3.41
C SER A 189 -28.90 0.90 -2.55
N LYS A 190 -29.50 2.06 -2.25
CA LYS A 190 -28.91 3.16 -1.44
C LYS A 190 -28.96 2.94 0.08
N GLN A 191 -29.50 1.81 0.53
CA GLN A 191 -29.64 1.47 1.95
C GLN A 191 -28.60 0.45 2.41
N ASP A 192 -28.40 0.41 3.73
CA ASP A 192 -27.56 -0.54 4.47
C ASP A 192 -27.89 -1.99 4.19
N SER A 193 -27.33 -2.48 3.08
CA SER A 193 -27.28 -3.89 2.81
C SER A 193 -26.08 -4.48 3.53
N GLU A 194 -26.35 -5.21 4.61
CA GLU A 194 -25.39 -6.09 5.29
C GLU A 194 -24.63 -6.97 4.28
N LYS A 195 -25.28 -7.30 3.16
CA LYS A 195 -24.67 -8.02 2.02
C LYS A 195 -23.52 -7.27 1.34
N LYS A 196 -23.61 -5.94 1.15
CA LYS A 196 -22.49 -5.13 0.64
C LYS A 196 -21.39 -5.02 1.68
N LEU A 197 -21.76 -4.74 2.93
CA LEU A 197 -20.79 -4.61 4.03
C LEU A 197 -19.92 -5.88 4.16
N ASN A 198 -20.56 -7.05 4.12
CA ASN A 198 -19.92 -8.35 4.27
C ASN A 198 -19.52 -9.03 2.95
N GLY A 199 -19.68 -8.35 1.81
CA GLY A 199 -19.34 -8.87 0.49
C GLY A 199 -17.83 -9.02 0.31
N GLU A 200 -17.39 -10.05 -0.43
CA GLU A 200 -15.96 -10.33 -0.66
C GLU A 200 -15.21 -9.14 -1.27
N ASN A 201 -15.86 -8.36 -2.13
CA ASN A 201 -15.25 -7.17 -2.70
C ASN A 201 -15.04 -6.07 -1.64
N ASN A 202 -16.03 -5.79 -0.80
CA ASN A 202 -15.90 -4.78 0.25
C ASN A 202 -14.98 -5.21 1.40
N LYS A 203 -14.89 -6.52 1.71
CA LYS A 203 -13.91 -7.05 2.67
C LYS A 203 -12.47 -6.75 2.26
N LEU A 204 -12.19 -6.74 0.95
CA LEU A 204 -10.87 -6.37 0.43
C LEU A 204 -10.71 -4.86 0.30
N TRP A 205 -11.72 -4.14 -0.19
CA TRP A 205 -11.55 -2.78 -0.69
C TRP A 205 -12.21 -1.68 0.14
N HIS A 206 -12.97 -2.02 1.19
CA HIS A 206 -13.56 -1.07 2.15
C HIS A 206 -14.14 0.20 1.49
N TRP A 207 -14.93 0.03 0.43
CA TRP A 207 -15.52 1.13 -0.36
C TRP A 207 -16.93 1.50 0.10
N TYR A 208 -17.61 0.61 0.82
CA TYR A 208 -18.99 0.82 1.25
C TYR A 208 -19.06 1.91 2.32
N LYS A 209 -20.04 2.82 2.22
CA LYS A 209 -20.19 4.04 3.05
C LYS A 209 -19.04 5.06 3.03
N PHE A 210 -17.96 4.80 2.30
CA PHE A 210 -16.81 5.70 2.25
C PHE A 210 -16.27 5.85 0.81
N SER A 211 -16.48 7.03 0.22
CA SER A 211 -15.98 7.34 -1.13
C SER A 211 -14.47 7.61 -1.12
N SER A 212 -13.82 7.30 -2.23
CA SER A 212 -12.43 7.70 -2.46
C SER A 212 -12.36 8.79 -3.53
N PHE A 213 -11.48 9.78 -3.34
CA PHE A 213 -11.08 10.66 -4.44
C PHE A 213 -10.34 9.87 -5.52
N THR A 214 -10.41 10.36 -6.75
CA THR A 214 -9.61 9.87 -7.87
C THR A 214 -8.78 11.00 -8.47
N GLN A 215 -7.81 10.66 -9.32
CA GLN A 215 -7.08 11.66 -10.10
C GLN A 215 -7.88 12.23 -11.29
N SER A 216 -9.14 11.84 -11.43
CA SER A 216 -9.99 12.22 -12.55
C SER A 216 -10.77 13.51 -12.28
N GLU A 217 -10.79 14.38 -13.29
CA GLU A 217 -11.54 15.64 -13.29
C GLU A 217 -12.75 15.55 -14.24
N GLU A 218 -13.74 16.40 -14.02
CA GLU A 218 -14.94 16.49 -14.88
C GLU A 218 -14.66 17.28 -16.18
N LEU A 219 -15.37 16.95 -17.27
CA LEU A 219 -15.15 17.57 -18.59
C LEU A 219 -15.59 19.04 -18.62
N GLN A 220 -16.76 19.33 -18.05
CA GLN A 220 -17.43 20.61 -18.25
C GLN A 220 -17.05 21.68 -17.22
N SER A 221 -16.22 21.34 -16.23
CA SER A 221 -15.88 22.27 -15.16
C SER A 221 -14.64 21.83 -14.39
N GLU A 222 -13.68 22.76 -14.27
CA GLU A 222 -12.49 22.58 -13.43
C GLU A 222 -12.83 22.57 -11.93
N LYS A 223 -14.08 22.86 -11.55
CA LYS A 223 -14.57 22.87 -10.17
C LYS A 223 -14.75 21.47 -9.59
N PHE A 224 -14.96 20.46 -10.44
CA PHE A 224 -15.33 19.12 -9.99
C PHE A 224 -14.24 18.09 -10.23
N CYS A 225 -14.13 17.15 -9.29
CA CYS A 225 -13.38 15.91 -9.40
C CYS A 225 -14.32 14.71 -9.31
N ILE A 226 -13.82 13.54 -9.69
CA ILE A 226 -14.58 12.30 -9.65
C ILE A 226 -14.29 11.56 -8.35
N ILE A 227 -15.35 11.14 -7.67
CA ILE A 227 -15.31 10.26 -6.50
C ILE A 227 -15.96 8.91 -6.84
N ARG A 228 -15.50 7.86 -6.16
CA ARG A 228 -15.96 6.48 -6.40
C ARG A 228 -16.24 5.74 -5.09
N GLY A 229 -17.17 4.78 -5.12
CA GLY A 229 -17.54 3.95 -3.95
C GLY A 229 -18.80 4.41 -3.23
N PHE A 230 -18.85 4.30 -1.90
CA PHE A 230 -20.00 4.63 -1.05
C PHE A 230 -21.21 3.70 -1.18
N TYR A 231 -22.00 3.80 -2.25
CA TYR A 231 -23.21 2.98 -2.42
C TYR A 231 -22.93 1.67 -3.16
N ALA A 232 -22.01 1.70 -4.13
CA ALA A 232 -21.70 0.57 -5.00
C ALA A 232 -20.28 0.71 -5.55
N THR A 233 -19.68 -0.38 -6.02
CA THR A 233 -18.38 -0.34 -6.73
C THR A 233 -18.47 0.47 -8.02
N LEU A 234 -19.62 0.43 -8.70
CA LEU A 234 -19.93 1.21 -9.91
C LEU A 234 -20.40 2.63 -9.63
N TYR A 235 -20.62 3.01 -8.36
CA TYR A 235 -21.04 4.37 -8.05
C TYR A 235 -19.92 5.35 -8.40
N SER A 236 -20.30 6.35 -9.18
CA SER A 236 -19.44 7.43 -9.66
C SER A 236 -20.21 8.73 -9.46
N SER A 237 -19.57 9.71 -8.84
CA SER A 237 -20.18 11.02 -8.64
C SER A 237 -19.14 12.13 -8.75
N GLN A 238 -19.64 13.35 -8.87
CA GLN A 238 -18.84 14.56 -8.88
C GLN A 238 -18.75 15.12 -7.46
N SER A 239 -17.57 15.62 -7.09
CA SER A 239 -17.34 16.36 -5.86
C SER A 239 -16.68 17.69 -6.18
N ILE A 240 -17.11 18.76 -5.51
CA ILE A 240 -16.46 20.08 -5.63
C ILE A 240 -15.07 19.97 -5.00
N LYS A 241 -14.04 20.36 -5.74
CA LYS A 241 -12.64 20.14 -5.34
C LYS A 241 -12.21 20.84 -4.06
N ASP A 242 -12.90 21.91 -3.66
CA ASP A 242 -12.65 22.66 -2.42
C ASP A 242 -13.49 22.19 -1.22
N LEU A 243 -14.47 21.29 -1.44
CA LEU A 243 -15.30 20.80 -0.34
C LEU A 243 -14.64 19.62 0.36
N ARG A 244 -14.80 19.60 1.67
CA ARG A 244 -14.39 18.52 2.57
C ARG A 244 -15.64 17.75 2.98
N TYR A 245 -15.52 16.43 3.03
CA TYR A 245 -16.58 15.54 3.47
C TYR A 245 -16.01 14.49 4.41
N GLU A 246 -16.75 14.13 5.45
CA GLU A 246 -16.36 13.07 6.39
C GLU A 246 -16.33 11.68 5.75
N THR A 247 -17.06 11.50 4.65
CA THR A 247 -17.25 10.21 3.97
C THR A 247 -16.62 10.17 2.57
N VAL A 248 -15.68 11.09 2.30
CA VAL A 248 -14.87 11.11 1.09
C VAL A 248 -13.42 11.32 1.50
N GLY A 249 -12.50 10.50 0.99
CA GLY A 249 -11.14 10.48 1.53
C GLY A 249 -10.03 10.12 0.56
N TYR A 250 -8.85 10.01 1.16
CA TYR A 250 -7.59 9.74 0.48
C TYR A 250 -7.27 8.24 0.50
N ARG A 251 -7.33 7.59 -0.68
CA ARG A 251 -6.87 6.21 -0.91
C ARG A 251 -5.64 6.22 -1.80
N PRO A 252 -4.42 6.15 -1.23
CA PRO A 252 -3.20 6.22 -2.03
C PRO A 252 -2.93 4.95 -2.85
N VAL A 253 -2.15 5.15 -3.91
CA VAL A 253 -1.53 4.11 -4.73
C VAL A 253 -0.04 4.39 -4.80
N LEU A 254 0.77 3.36 -4.59
CA LEU A 254 2.19 3.36 -4.92
C LEU A 254 2.39 2.59 -6.22
N GLU A 255 2.86 3.28 -7.26
CA GLU A 255 3.33 2.66 -8.50
C GLU A 255 4.84 2.49 -8.41
N LEU A 256 5.32 1.24 -8.49
CA LEU A 256 6.75 0.94 -8.41
C LEU A 256 7.49 1.58 -9.59
N VAL A 257 8.57 2.30 -9.29
CA VAL A 257 9.50 2.81 -10.30
C VAL A 257 10.67 1.83 -10.35
N GLU A 258 10.72 1.03 -11.42
CA GLU A 258 11.84 0.15 -11.71
C GLU A 258 13.07 0.92 -12.21
#